data_AF-A0A1H7ZCX0-F1
#
_entry.id   AF-A0A1H7ZCX0-F1
#
_cell.length_a   1.000
_cell.length_b   1.000
_cell.length_c   1.000
_cell.angle_alpha   90.00
_cell.angle_beta   90.00
_cell.angle_gamma   90.00
#
_symmetry.space_group_name_H-M   'P 1'
#
loop_
_entity.id
_entity.type
_entity.pdbx_description
1 polymer ?
#
loop_
_entity_poly.entity_id
_entity_poly.type
_entity_poly.pdbx_seq_one_letter_code
_entity_poly.pdbx_strand_id
1 'polypeptide(L)'
;MSQSSKTALPRRAVILIGAVVVALAAVAAYATLRVRHADQPGAADATASSASSDGDSSGVEILLGLAREATREGRLVAPQGNNAYEYYLSVIQLEPENATAQDALRETLPFASQEIERQINRRQLEEARREIALLRDFDPTNYTLIILGAKLDAQQQVVTAEDEARADQIRRRNG
;
A
#
# COMPACT_ATOMS: atom_id res chain seq x y z
N MET A 1 24.60 -56.00 -8.91
CA MET A 1 24.17 -55.00 -9.91
C MET A 1 23.23 -54.05 -9.19
N SER A 2 23.78 -53.02 -8.54
CA SER A 2 23.80 -51.63 -9.02
C SER A 2 22.41 -51.05 -9.27
N GLN A 3 21.99 -50.12 -8.40
CA GLN A 3 21.81 -48.70 -8.76
C GLN A 3 21.48 -47.91 -7.48
N SER A 4 22.19 -46.81 -7.29
CA SER A 4 22.04 -45.86 -6.18
C SER A 4 20.88 -44.92 -6.44
N SER A 5 20.00 -44.74 -5.46
CA SER A 5 19.09 -43.59 -5.38
C SER A 5 19.30 -42.90 -4.02
N LYS A 6 19.91 -41.71 -4.09
CA LYS A 6 20.07 -40.80 -2.96
C LYS A 6 18.70 -40.22 -2.60
N THR A 7 18.15 -40.59 -1.44
CA THR A 7 16.93 -39.96 -0.93
C THR A 7 17.30 -38.82 0.02
N ALA A 8 16.93 -37.61 -0.39
CA ALA A 8 17.12 -36.36 0.33
C ALA A 8 16.38 -36.34 1.68
N LEU A 9 17.07 -35.86 2.73
CA LEU A 9 16.47 -35.66 4.05
C LEU A 9 15.51 -34.45 4.08
N PRO A 10 14.44 -34.50 4.90
CA PRO A 10 13.37 -33.50 4.90
C PRO A 10 13.79 -32.18 5.57
N ARG A 11 13.69 -31.10 4.79
CA ARG A 11 14.04 -29.70 5.13
C ARG A 11 13.28 -29.06 6.30
N ARG A 12 12.35 -29.77 6.94
CA ARG A 12 11.48 -29.20 8.00
C ARG A 12 12.01 -29.36 9.42
N ALA A 13 13.02 -30.21 9.64
CA ALA A 13 13.57 -30.46 10.97
C ALA A 13 14.72 -29.51 11.38
N VAL A 14 15.28 -28.73 10.44
CA VAL A 14 16.41 -27.82 10.72
C VAL A 14 15.95 -26.41 11.14
N ILE A 15 14.70 -26.04 10.88
CA ILE A 15 14.26 -24.64 11.06
C ILE A 15 13.76 -24.34 12.49
N LEU A 16 13.39 -25.35 13.28
CA LEU A 16 12.82 -25.12 14.63
C LEU A 16 13.85 -24.94 15.76
N ILE A 17 15.13 -25.25 15.54
CA ILE A 17 16.17 -25.12 16.58
C ILE A 17 16.90 -23.76 16.52
N GLY A 18 16.87 -23.08 15.36
CA GLY A 18 17.47 -21.74 15.20
C GLY A 18 16.70 -20.60 15.87
N ALA A 19 15.41 -20.78 16.14
CA ALA A 19 14.53 -19.69 16.60
C ALA A 19 14.59 -19.40 18.12
N VAL A 20 15.15 -20.31 18.94
CA VAL A 20 15.13 -20.14 20.41
C VAL A 20 16.42 -19.53 20.95
N VAL A 21 17.54 -19.61 20.23
CA VAL A 21 18.83 -19.02 20.70
C VAL A 21 18.93 -17.52 20.43
N VAL A 22 18.18 -16.98 19.47
CA VAL A 22 18.19 -15.53 19.16
C VAL A 22 17.36 -14.71 20.16
N ALA A 23 16.39 -15.33 20.85
CA ALA A 23 15.46 -14.61 21.74
C ALA A 23 16.06 -14.20 23.10
N LEU A 24 17.12 -14.86 23.57
CA LEU A 24 17.71 -14.57 24.89
C LEU A 24 18.85 -13.54 24.85
N ALA A 25 19.43 -13.25 23.68
CA ALA A 25 20.45 -12.20 23.53
C ALA A 25 19.86 -10.78 23.39
N ALA A 26 18.59 -10.66 22.98
CA ALA A 26 17.96 -9.37 22.71
C ALA A 26 17.52 -8.60 23.98
N VAL A 27 17.24 -9.29 25.09
CA VAL A 27 16.73 -8.65 26.32
C VAL A 27 17.86 -7.98 27.13
N ALA A 28 19.05 -8.57 27.15
CA ALA A 28 20.21 -7.99 27.86
C ALA A 28 20.73 -6.71 27.18
N ALA A 29 20.69 -6.63 25.84
CA ALA A 29 21.09 -5.44 25.10
C ALA A 29 20.07 -4.30 25.25
N TYR A 30 18.77 -4.60 25.30
CA TYR A 30 17.71 -3.60 25.43
C TYR A 30 17.73 -2.90 26.81
N ALA A 31 18.08 -3.62 27.88
CA ALA A 31 18.16 -3.05 29.23
C ALA A 31 19.35 -2.08 29.39
N THR A 32 20.49 -2.34 28.76
CA THR A 32 21.66 -1.43 28.82
C THR A 32 21.51 -0.14 28.01
N LEU A 33 20.59 -0.11 27.04
CA LEU A 33 20.31 1.06 26.20
C LEU A 33 19.35 2.07 26.86
N ARG A 34 18.46 1.62 27.76
CA ARG A 34 17.49 2.52 28.44
C ARG A 34 18.06 3.26 29.66
N VAL A 35 19.10 2.72 30.31
CA VAL A 35 19.67 3.30 31.54
C VAL A 35 20.67 4.44 31.25
N ARG A 36 21.24 4.53 30.04
CA ARG A 36 22.13 5.64 29.66
C ARG A 36 21.41 6.94 29.24
N HIS A 37 20.08 6.93 29.18
CA HIS A 37 19.27 8.11 28.84
C HIS A 37 18.71 8.87 30.04
N ALA A 38 19.17 8.57 31.25
CA ALA A 38 18.75 9.26 32.46
C ALA A 38 19.96 9.77 33.25
N ASP A 39 20.76 10.66 32.65
CA ASP A 39 21.32 11.85 33.32
C ASP A 39 22.12 12.69 32.32
N GLN A 40 21.55 13.81 31.88
CA GLN A 40 22.34 14.96 31.42
C GLN A 40 21.45 16.21 31.40
N PRO A 41 21.53 17.08 32.42
CA PRO A 41 21.05 18.45 32.32
C PRO A 41 22.19 19.27 31.69
N GLY A 42 22.13 19.48 30.38
CA GLY A 42 23.15 20.21 29.65
C GLY A 42 22.55 20.98 28.48
N ALA A 43 22.39 22.28 28.66
CA ALA A 43 22.00 23.21 27.61
C ALA A 43 23.06 23.23 26.49
N ALA A 44 22.72 22.64 25.34
CA ALA A 44 23.23 22.96 24.00
C ALA A 44 22.74 21.89 23.01
N ASP A 45 21.73 22.21 22.18
CA ASP A 45 21.83 22.13 20.72
C ASP A 45 20.46 22.42 20.09
N ALA A 46 20.31 23.63 19.55
CA ALA A 46 19.20 24.02 18.67
C ALA A 46 19.57 23.80 17.20
N THR A 47 20.37 22.77 16.90
CA THR A 47 21.03 22.62 15.59
C THR A 47 20.68 21.31 14.87
N ALA A 48 19.85 20.45 15.46
CA ALA A 48 19.42 19.18 14.83
C ALA A 48 18.22 19.33 13.86
N SER A 49 17.57 20.50 13.80
CA SER A 49 16.37 20.67 12.97
C SER A 49 16.66 21.00 11.50
N SER A 50 17.92 21.30 11.14
CA SER A 50 18.30 21.72 9.77
C SER A 50 18.74 20.57 8.87
N ALA A 51 19.10 19.40 9.42
CA ALA A 51 19.54 18.25 8.62
C ALA A 51 18.37 17.43 8.04
N SER A 52 17.19 17.48 8.68
CA SER A 52 15.98 16.80 8.21
C SER A 52 15.40 17.49 6.97
N SER A 53 15.41 18.83 6.95
CA SER A 53 14.82 19.63 5.86
C SER A 53 15.50 19.43 4.50
N ASP A 54 16.83 19.33 4.45
CA ASP A 54 17.55 19.11 3.19
C ASP A 54 17.30 17.70 2.63
N GLY A 55 17.21 16.70 3.51
CA GLY A 55 16.86 15.32 3.15
C GLY A 55 15.43 15.22 2.62
N ASP A 56 14.48 15.85 3.31
CA ASP A 56 13.06 15.85 2.93
C ASP A 56 12.82 16.54 1.58
N SER A 57 13.46 17.69 1.32
CA SER A 57 13.36 18.37 0.01
C SER A 57 13.90 17.50 -1.13
N SER A 58 15.02 16.81 -0.94
CA SER A 58 15.55 15.88 -1.95
C SER A 58 14.63 14.67 -2.17
N GLY A 59 14.01 14.15 -1.10
CA GLY A 59 13.03 13.07 -1.17
C GLY A 59 11.76 13.47 -1.92
N VAL A 60 11.25 14.68 -1.66
CA VAL A 60 10.09 15.25 -2.37
C VAL A 60 10.38 15.37 -3.86
N GLU A 61 11.56 15.85 -4.26
CA GLU A 61 11.92 15.96 -5.67
C GLU A 61 11.98 14.59 -6.38
N ILE A 62 12.52 13.57 -5.70
CA ILE A 62 12.52 12.19 -6.19
C ILE A 62 11.09 11.67 -6.38
N LEU A 63 10.21 11.87 -5.38
CA LEU A 63 8.81 11.45 -5.44
C LEU A 63 8.04 12.15 -6.57
N LEU A 64 8.24 13.46 -6.75
CA LEU A 64 7.66 14.22 -7.88
C LEU A 64 8.19 13.73 -9.24
N GLY A 65 9.45 13.29 -9.31
CA GLY A 65 10.02 12.64 -10.48
C GLY A 65 9.29 11.33 -10.81
N LEU A 66 9.17 10.44 -9.83
CA LEU A 66 8.48 9.15 -9.95
C LEU A 66 7.01 9.32 -10.32
N ALA A 67 6.32 10.27 -9.68
CA ALA A 67 4.92 10.57 -9.95
C ALA A 67 4.71 11.03 -11.40
N ARG A 68 5.55 11.94 -11.89
CA ARG A 68 5.49 12.43 -13.28
C ARG A 68 5.81 11.34 -14.30
N GLU A 69 6.72 10.42 -13.99
CA GLU A 69 6.98 9.24 -14.83
C GLU A 69 5.75 8.32 -14.86
N ALA A 70 5.21 7.95 -13.69
CA ALA A 70 4.01 7.12 -13.61
C ALA A 70 2.81 7.74 -14.36
N THR A 71 2.60 9.06 -14.27
CA THR A 71 1.55 9.77 -15.02
C THR A 71 1.77 9.67 -16.53
N ARG A 72 3.00 9.88 -17.01
CA ARG A 72 3.34 9.76 -18.44
C ARG A 72 3.12 8.36 -18.98
N GLU A 73 3.37 7.36 -18.15
CA GLU A 73 3.17 5.94 -18.48
C GLU A 73 1.71 5.48 -18.26
N GLY A 74 0.80 6.38 -17.90
CA GLY A 74 -0.62 6.09 -17.71
C GLY A 74 -0.94 5.31 -16.42
N ARG A 75 0.04 5.10 -15.55
CA ARG A 75 -0.11 4.41 -14.25
C ARG A 75 -0.66 5.37 -13.20
N LEU A 76 -1.90 5.80 -13.37
CA LEU A 76 -2.52 6.77 -12.46
C LEU A 76 -2.78 6.16 -11.08
N VAL A 77 -3.53 5.06 -11.04
CA VAL A 77 -4.01 4.41 -9.80
C VAL A 77 -3.62 2.93 -9.69
N ALA A 78 -3.04 2.40 -10.76
CA ALA A 78 -2.58 1.03 -10.87
C ALA A 78 -1.22 0.97 -11.58
N PRO A 79 -0.39 -0.04 -11.27
CA PRO A 79 -0.57 -1.06 -10.23
C PRO A 79 -0.33 -0.49 -8.83
N GLN A 80 -0.76 -1.23 -7.81
CA GLN A 80 -0.49 -0.89 -6.41
C GLN A 80 1.02 -0.75 -6.14
N GLY A 81 1.41 0.24 -5.35
CA GLY A 81 2.81 0.46 -4.97
C GLY A 81 3.67 1.12 -6.05
N ASN A 82 3.14 1.33 -7.26
CA ASN A 82 3.88 1.95 -8.35
C ASN A 82 2.96 2.74 -9.31
N ASN A 83 2.23 3.70 -8.75
CA ASN A 83 1.33 4.57 -9.49
C ASN A 83 1.49 6.03 -9.06
N ALA A 84 1.03 6.94 -9.92
CA ALA A 84 1.20 8.37 -9.75
C ALA A 84 0.54 8.90 -8.47
N TYR A 85 -0.67 8.42 -8.16
CA TYR A 85 -1.42 8.87 -6.98
C TYR A 85 -0.69 8.54 -5.68
N GLU A 86 -0.16 7.34 -5.52
CA GLU A 86 0.62 6.97 -4.33
C GLU A 86 1.88 7.83 -4.16
N TYR A 87 2.58 8.15 -5.25
CA TYR A 87 3.74 9.05 -5.19
C TYR A 87 3.35 10.49 -4.85
N TYR A 88 2.30 11.05 -5.47
CA TYR A 88 1.84 12.40 -5.16
C TYR A 88 1.27 12.51 -3.74
N LEU A 89 0.53 11.51 -3.26
CA LEU A 89 0.06 11.48 -1.87
C LEU A 89 1.22 11.39 -0.87
N SER A 90 2.31 10.71 -1.23
CA SER A 90 3.54 10.71 -0.44
C SER A 90 4.18 12.11 -0.39
N VAL A 91 4.15 12.85 -1.50
CA VAL A 91 4.58 14.26 -1.51
C VAL A 91 3.70 15.11 -0.60
N ILE A 92 2.37 14.97 -0.66
CA ILE A 92 1.44 15.73 0.19
C ILE A 92 1.61 15.41 1.68
N GLN A 93 1.99 14.17 2.03
CA GLN A 93 2.31 13.82 3.42
C GLN A 93 3.55 14.55 3.96
N LEU A 94 4.54 14.82 3.11
CA LEU A 94 5.76 15.55 3.47
C LEU A 94 5.56 17.07 3.39
N GLU A 95 4.90 17.52 2.31
CA GLU A 95 4.62 18.93 2.01
C GLU A 95 3.13 19.10 1.66
N PRO A 96 2.27 19.34 2.67
CA PRO A 96 0.82 19.45 2.48
C PRO A 96 0.41 20.55 1.49
N GLU A 97 1.22 21.60 1.35
CA GLU A 97 0.98 22.76 0.48
C GLU A 97 1.69 22.67 -0.88
N ASN A 98 2.26 21.51 -1.24
CA ASN A 98 2.95 21.34 -2.52
C ASN A 98 1.98 21.49 -3.70
N ALA A 99 1.97 22.67 -4.32
CA ALA A 99 1.05 23.02 -5.41
C ALA A 99 1.17 22.05 -6.60
N THR A 100 2.39 21.59 -6.91
CA THR A 100 2.62 20.67 -8.04
C THR A 100 1.90 19.34 -7.83
N ALA A 101 2.00 18.76 -6.64
CA ALA A 101 1.31 17.51 -6.32
C ALA A 101 -0.21 17.70 -6.23
N GLN A 102 -0.68 18.78 -5.59
CA GLN A 102 -2.12 19.05 -5.49
C GLN A 102 -2.76 19.26 -6.87
N ASP A 103 -2.11 20.03 -7.75
CA ASP A 103 -2.64 20.32 -9.08
C ASP A 103 -2.66 19.06 -9.96
N ALA A 104 -1.59 18.25 -9.91
CA ALA A 104 -1.57 16.97 -10.62
C ALA A 104 -2.68 16.03 -10.15
N LEU A 105 -2.93 15.93 -8.83
CA LEU A 105 -4.00 15.10 -8.28
C LEU A 105 -5.39 15.58 -8.71
N ARG A 106 -5.62 16.89 -8.79
CA ARG A 106 -6.89 17.48 -9.28
C ARG A 106 -7.07 17.26 -10.78
N GLU A 107 -6.04 17.53 -11.56
CA GLU A 107 -6.08 17.46 -13.03
C GLU A 107 -6.28 16.02 -13.51
N THR A 108 -5.65 15.05 -12.83
CA THR A 108 -5.71 13.64 -13.25
C THR A 108 -6.93 12.88 -12.72
N LEU A 109 -7.68 13.44 -11.76
CA LEU A 109 -8.84 12.79 -11.11
C LEU A 109 -9.91 12.33 -12.11
N PRO A 110 -10.33 13.12 -13.11
CA PRO A 110 -11.30 12.66 -14.10
C PRO A 110 -10.84 11.43 -14.87
N PHE A 111 -9.55 11.35 -15.21
CA PHE A 111 -8.99 10.22 -15.97
C PHE A 111 -8.85 8.96 -15.11
N ALA A 112 -8.38 9.11 -13.87
CA ALA A 112 -8.33 8.02 -12.90
C ALA A 112 -9.74 7.47 -12.61
N SER A 113 -10.72 8.36 -12.42
CA SER A 113 -12.12 8.00 -12.21
C SER A 113 -12.71 7.19 -13.38
N GLN A 114 -12.37 7.56 -14.62
CA GLN A 114 -12.80 6.80 -15.80
C GLN A 114 -12.17 5.40 -15.88
N GLU A 115 -10.91 5.23 -15.49
CA GLU A 115 -10.30 3.89 -15.42
C GLU A 115 -10.97 3.02 -14.37
N ILE A 116 -11.18 3.55 -13.16
CA ILE A 116 -11.92 2.86 -12.09
C ILE A 116 -13.31 2.46 -12.60
N GLU A 117 -14.01 3.36 -13.28
CA GLU A 117 -15.33 3.04 -13.83
C GLU A 117 -15.29 1.87 -14.83
N ARG A 118 -14.28 1.84 -15.72
CA ARG A 118 -14.06 0.71 -16.63
C ARG A 118 -13.79 -0.58 -15.86
N GLN A 119 -13.02 -0.53 -14.78
CA GLN A 119 -12.77 -1.70 -13.93
C GLN A 119 -14.05 -2.23 -13.28
N ILE A 120 -14.90 -1.34 -12.74
CA ILE A 120 -16.22 -1.72 -12.20
C ILE A 120 -17.07 -2.41 -13.29
N ASN A 121 -17.10 -1.84 -14.49
CA ASN A 121 -17.84 -2.41 -15.62
C ASN A 121 -17.28 -3.79 -16.04
N ARG A 122 -15.96 -4.00 -15.91
CA ARG A 122 -15.27 -5.28 -16.15
C ARG A 122 -15.35 -6.27 -14.97
N ARG A 123 -16.12 -5.95 -13.92
CA ARG A 123 -16.23 -6.74 -12.67
C ARG A 123 -14.89 -6.93 -11.94
N GLN A 124 -13.93 -6.03 -12.14
CA GLN A 124 -12.67 -5.96 -11.38
C GLN A 124 -12.92 -5.20 -10.06
N LEU A 125 -13.84 -5.71 -9.25
CA LEU A 125 -14.43 -4.96 -8.14
C LEU A 125 -13.45 -4.69 -6.99
N GLU A 126 -12.58 -5.64 -6.68
CA GLU A 126 -11.57 -5.48 -5.62
C GLU A 126 -10.53 -4.40 -5.97
N GLU A 127 -10.09 -4.38 -7.23
CA GLU A 127 -9.15 -3.38 -7.73
C GLU A 127 -9.79 -1.98 -7.70
N ALA A 128 -11.00 -1.85 -8.24
CA ALA A 128 -11.76 -0.61 -8.21
C ALA A 128 -12.00 -0.11 -6.78
N ARG A 129 -12.29 -1.01 -5.82
CA ARG A 129 -12.46 -0.64 -4.40
C ARG A 129 -11.21 0.03 -3.83
N ARG A 130 -10.04 -0.57 -4.07
CA ARG A 130 -8.76 -0.04 -3.60
C ARG A 130 -8.46 1.32 -4.23
N GLU A 131 -8.66 1.44 -5.54
CA GLU A 131 -8.38 2.68 -6.28
C GLU A 131 -9.33 3.83 -5.90
N ILE A 132 -10.60 3.54 -5.62
CA ILE A 132 -11.53 4.55 -5.07
C ILE A 132 -11.06 5.03 -3.69
N ALA A 133 -10.60 4.12 -2.84
CA ALA A 133 -10.07 4.48 -1.52
C ALA A 133 -8.84 5.40 -1.67
N LEU A 134 -7.91 5.04 -2.57
CA LEU A 134 -6.74 5.85 -2.88
C LEU A 134 -7.10 7.28 -3.32
N LEU A 135 -8.11 7.44 -4.19
CA LEU A 135 -8.55 8.77 -4.62
C LEU A 135 -9.25 9.57 -3.51
N ARG A 136 -9.92 8.87 -2.57
CA ARG A 136 -10.57 9.50 -1.41
C ARG A 136 -9.57 10.00 -0.36
N ASP A 137 -8.35 9.46 -0.34
CA ASP A 137 -7.28 10.00 0.52
C ASP A 137 -6.90 11.44 0.11
N PHE A 138 -7.15 11.82 -1.14
CA PHE A 138 -6.99 13.20 -1.63
C PHE A 138 -8.24 14.06 -1.47
N ASP A 139 -9.38 13.60 -2.00
CA ASP A 139 -10.66 14.33 -1.95
C ASP A 139 -11.82 13.40 -1.59
N PRO A 140 -12.10 13.20 -0.29
CA PRO A 140 -13.15 12.29 0.15
C PRO A 140 -14.56 12.82 -0.17
N THR A 141 -14.69 14.11 -0.44
CA THR A 141 -15.97 14.78 -0.73
C THR A 141 -16.28 14.85 -2.22
N ASN A 142 -15.39 14.34 -3.07
CA ASN A 142 -15.56 14.39 -4.51
C ASN A 142 -16.83 13.64 -4.95
N TYR A 143 -17.75 14.35 -5.60
CA TYR A 143 -19.02 13.78 -6.04
C TYR A 143 -18.83 12.57 -6.96
N THR A 144 -17.83 12.58 -7.86
CA THR A 144 -17.54 11.45 -8.74
C THR A 144 -17.19 10.19 -7.96
N LEU A 145 -16.39 10.32 -6.89
CA LEU A 145 -16.00 9.19 -6.04
C LEU A 145 -17.16 8.65 -5.20
N ILE A 146 -18.14 9.49 -4.86
CA ILE A 146 -19.38 9.05 -4.22
C ILE A 146 -20.17 8.16 -5.19
N ILE A 147 -20.35 8.62 -6.44
CA ILE A 147 -21.06 7.86 -7.48
C ILE A 147 -20.36 6.55 -7.81
N LEU A 148 -19.02 6.55 -7.95
CA LEU A 148 -18.25 5.33 -8.19
C LEU A 148 -18.38 4.33 -7.04
N GLY A 149 -18.40 4.81 -5.78
CA GLY A 149 -18.66 3.97 -4.62
C GLY A 149 -20.03 3.29 -4.69
N ALA A 150 -21.10 4.06 -4.95
CA ALA A 150 -22.44 3.50 -5.10
C ALA A 150 -22.53 2.49 -6.25
N LYS A 151 -21.86 2.76 -7.38
CA LYS A 151 -21.82 1.85 -8.54
C LYS A 151 -21.09 0.55 -8.20
N LEU A 152 -19.96 0.63 -7.50
CA LEU A 152 -19.20 -0.53 -7.03
C LEU A 152 -20.04 -1.40 -6.09
N ASP A 153 -20.73 -0.79 -5.13
CA ASP A 153 -21.55 -1.52 -4.15
C ASP A 153 -22.73 -2.24 -4.82
N ALA A 154 -23.40 -1.58 -5.77
CA ALA A 154 -24.44 -2.20 -6.57
C ALA A 154 -23.90 -3.43 -7.34
N GLN A 155 -22.71 -3.31 -7.92
CA GLN A 155 -22.15 -4.42 -8.69
C GLN A 155 -21.64 -5.58 -7.81
N GLN A 156 -21.19 -5.28 -6.60
CA GLN A 156 -20.84 -6.30 -5.61
C GLN A 156 -22.06 -7.14 -5.20
N GLN A 157 -23.22 -6.50 -5.01
CA GLN A 157 -24.46 -7.20 -4.66
C GLN A 157 -24.89 -8.16 -5.78
N VAL A 158 -24.76 -7.75 -7.04
CA VAL A 158 -25.07 -8.60 -8.20
C VAL A 158 -24.19 -9.85 -8.21
N VAL A 159 -22.86 -9.70 -8.08
CA VAL A 159 -21.93 -10.84 -8.07
C VAL A 159 -22.23 -11.80 -6.92
N THR A 160 -22.49 -11.25 -5.73
CA THR A 160 -22.82 -12.06 -4.54
C THR A 160 -24.09 -12.87 -4.75
N ALA A 161 -25.15 -12.25 -5.28
CA ALA A 161 -26.41 -12.93 -5.56
C ALA A 161 -26.27 -14.03 -6.63
N GLU A 162 -25.44 -13.80 -7.65
CA GLU A 162 -25.13 -14.81 -8.68
C GLU A 162 -24.42 -16.04 -8.08
N ASP A 163 -23.44 -15.83 -7.20
CA ASP A 163 -22.70 -16.91 -6.55
C ASP A 163 -23.59 -17.73 -5.61
N GLU A 164 -24.46 -17.08 -4.84
CA GLU A 164 -25.45 -17.75 -3.99
C GLU A 164 -26.41 -18.60 -4.81
N ALA A 165 -26.98 -18.04 -5.88
CA ALA A 165 -27.88 -18.77 -6.77
C ALA A 165 -27.20 -19.98 -7.41
N ARG A 166 -25.92 -19.85 -7.78
CA ARG A 166 -25.11 -20.95 -8.32
C ARG A 166 -24.89 -22.04 -7.29
N ALA A 167 -24.59 -21.69 -6.04
CA ALA A 167 -24.44 -22.65 -4.95
C ALA A 167 -25.73 -23.42 -4.67
N ASP A 168 -26.88 -22.74 -4.68
CA ASP A 168 -28.20 -23.36 -4.51
C ASP A 168 -28.53 -24.36 -5.61
N GLN A 169 -28.24 -24.01 -6.86
CA GLN A 169 -28.43 -24.92 -7.99
C GLN A 169 -27.59 -26.19 -7.85
N ILE A 170 -26.33 -26.05 -7.42
CA ILE A 170 -25.45 -27.20 -7.18
C ILE A 170 -26.01 -28.07 -6.05
N ARG A 171 -26.47 -27.45 -4.95
CA ARG A 171 -27.09 -28.17 -3.83
C ARG A 171 -28.33 -28.96 -4.26
N ARG A 172 -29.23 -28.35 -5.03
CA ARG A 172 -30.45 -29.01 -5.53
C ARG A 172 -30.16 -30.14 -6.53
N ARG A 173 -29.07 -30.04 -7.28
CA ARG A 173 -28.67 -31.09 -8.24
C ARG A 173 -28.04 -32.31 -7.56
N ASN A 174 -27.39 -32.11 -6.42
CA ASN A 174 -26.61 -33.15 -5.73
C ASN A 174 -27.35 -33.79 -4.54
N GLY A 175 -28.54 -33.31 -4.19
CA GLY A 175 -29.42 -33.89 -3.17
C GLY A 175 -30.62 -34.57 -3.80
#